data_AF-A0A7J7JHL5-F1
#
_entry.id   AF-A0A7J7JHL5-F1
#
_cell.length_a   1.000
_cell.length_b   1.000
_cell.length_c   1.000
_cell.angle_alpha   90.00
_cell.angle_beta   90.00
_cell.angle_gamma   90.00
#
_symmetry.space_group_name_H-M   'P 1'
#
loop_
_entity.id
_entity.type
_entity.pdbx_description
1 polymer ?
#
loop_
_entity_poly.entity_id
_entity_poly.type
_entity_poly.pdbx_seq_one_letter_code
_entity_poly.pdbx_strand_id
1 'polypeptide(L)'
;MQLLHDEIVKRKLLVDGDGGGDDKRLVLLQKYVIDWCNETSDNETESGMKYQKLLSLLCNIEYQAEKTWLVREMATREQNRYEKLHQEIGEQIEVAKTHIEECNLELIKAKQIRKNKQEYDVWAKNVMEHPDREQTTRELERENERRKDMAQTQAALELKFYSQPYKICKKNWKMNLWTKKMVKTLS
;
A
#
# COMPACT_ATOMS: atom_id res chain seq x y z
N MET A 1 3.95 4.17 -39.07
CA MET A 1 3.11 5.11 -39.84
C MET A 1 3.05 6.50 -39.20
N GLN A 2 2.91 6.61 -37.87
CA GLN A 2 2.94 7.90 -37.13
C GLN A 2 4.28 8.66 -37.20
N LEU A 3 5.42 7.96 -37.05
CA LEU A 3 6.76 8.59 -37.13
C LEU A 3 7.03 9.27 -38.48
N LEU A 4 6.53 8.70 -39.57
CA LEU A 4 6.68 9.23 -40.92
C LEU A 4 5.83 10.50 -41.12
N HIS A 5 4.68 10.57 -40.46
CA HIS A 5 3.78 11.72 -40.50
C HIS A 5 4.37 12.91 -39.71
N ASP A 6 4.89 12.66 -38.51
CA ASP A 6 5.56 13.69 -37.71
C ASP A 6 6.79 14.26 -38.41
N GLU A 7 7.58 13.43 -39.08
CA GLU A 7 8.70 13.89 -39.90
C GLU A 7 8.28 14.73 -41.10
N ILE A 8 7.17 14.39 -41.76
CA ILE A 8 6.61 15.16 -42.88
C ILE A 8 6.08 16.50 -42.37
N VAL A 9 5.38 16.51 -41.23
CA VAL A 9 4.87 17.73 -40.59
C VAL A 9 6.03 18.63 -40.17
N LYS A 10 7.09 18.08 -39.55
CA LYS A 10 8.29 18.81 -39.16
C LYS A 10 9.01 19.41 -40.38
N ARG A 11 9.18 18.65 -41.46
CA ARG A 11 9.75 19.16 -42.72
C ARG A 11 8.88 20.24 -43.34
N LYS A 12 7.56 20.08 -43.35
CA LYS A 12 6.64 21.07 -43.90
C LYS A 12 6.66 22.36 -43.08
N LEU A 13 6.68 22.28 -41.76
CA LEU A 13 6.84 23.44 -40.87
C LEU A 13 8.19 24.15 -41.04
N LEU A 14 9.27 23.42 -41.29
CA LEU A 14 10.59 24.01 -41.59
C LEU A 14 10.64 24.71 -42.95
N VAL A 15 9.89 24.22 -43.94
CA VAL A 15 9.81 24.81 -45.29
C VAL A 15 8.83 26.00 -45.33
N ASP A 16 7.70 25.90 -44.62
CA ASP A 16 6.65 26.93 -44.57
C ASP A 16 6.93 28.01 -43.50
N GLY A 17 7.77 27.70 -42.50
CA GLY A 17 8.12 28.61 -41.42
C GLY A 17 9.23 29.57 -41.80
N ASP A 18 8.87 30.74 -42.34
CA ASP A 18 9.61 32.02 -42.51
C ASP A 18 11.05 32.01 -43.10
N GLY A 19 11.83 30.93 -42.98
CA GLY A 19 13.22 30.81 -43.43
C GLY A 19 13.40 30.88 -44.95
N GLY A 20 12.35 30.57 -45.73
CA GLY A 20 12.34 30.82 -47.17
C GLY A 20 11.96 32.27 -47.55
N GLY A 21 11.41 33.04 -46.61
CA GLY A 21 11.04 34.44 -46.80
C GLY A 21 12.22 35.39 -46.58
N ASP A 22 13.02 35.12 -45.55
CA ASP A 22 14.18 35.95 -45.21
C ASP A 22 15.29 35.90 -46.26
N ASP A 23 15.59 34.72 -46.81
CA ASP A 23 16.56 34.58 -47.91
C ASP A 23 16.11 35.38 -49.15
N LYS A 24 14.82 35.34 -49.49
CA LYS A 24 14.26 36.16 -50.57
C LYS A 24 14.35 37.65 -50.30
N ARG A 25 14.14 38.08 -49.05
CA ARG A 25 14.27 39.49 -48.63
C ARG A 25 15.72 39.97 -48.73
N LEU A 26 16.69 39.15 -48.32
CA LEU A 26 18.12 39.43 -48.43
C LEU A 26 18.58 39.51 -49.90
N VAL A 27 18.15 38.56 -50.73
CA VAL A 27 18.41 38.59 -52.17
C VAL A 27 17.78 39.82 -52.83
N LEU A 28 16.59 40.23 -52.39
CA LEU A 28 15.95 41.45 -52.87
C LEU A 28 16.74 42.71 -52.46
N LEU A 29 17.12 42.83 -51.18
CA LEU A 29 17.94 43.94 -50.70
C LEU A 29 19.24 44.05 -51.49
N GLN A 30 19.92 42.92 -51.70
CA GLN A 30 21.16 42.85 -52.48
C GLN A 30 20.96 43.40 -53.90
N LYS A 31 19.91 42.98 -54.59
CA LYS A 31 19.58 43.50 -55.93
C LYS A 31 19.33 45.01 -55.91
N TYR A 32 18.54 45.50 -54.96
CA TYR A 32 18.26 46.94 -54.82
C TYR A 32 19.51 47.78 -54.53
N VAL A 33 20.46 47.26 -53.74
CA VAL A 33 21.73 47.94 -53.49
C VAL A 33 22.57 48.01 -54.76
N ILE A 34 22.69 46.90 -55.49
CA ILE A 34 23.46 46.84 -56.75
C ILE A 34 22.86 47.78 -57.80
N ASP A 35 21.53 47.78 -57.94
CA ASP A 35 20.81 48.64 -58.89
C ASP A 35 20.99 50.13 -58.54
N TRP A 36 20.93 50.48 -57.25
CA TRP A 36 21.17 51.86 -56.78
C TRP A 36 22.63 52.30 -56.99
N CYS A 37 23.62 51.42 -56.81
CA CYS A 37 25.03 51.73 -57.03
C CYS A 37 25.41 51.90 -58.51
N ASN A 38 24.72 51.21 -59.42
CA ASN A 38 24.98 51.26 -60.87
C ASN A 38 24.18 52.36 -61.59
N GLU A 39 23.44 53.18 -60.84
CA GLU A 39 22.57 54.21 -61.39
C GLU A 39 23.37 55.43 -61.86
N THR A 40 23.36 55.70 -63.18
CA THR A 40 24.02 56.87 -63.79
C THR A 40 23.06 58.05 -64.05
N SER A 41 21.93 58.10 -63.34
CA SER A 41 20.88 59.11 -63.53
C SER A 41 21.16 60.38 -62.73
N ASP A 42 21.29 61.53 -63.41
CA ASP A 42 21.41 62.89 -62.82
C ASP A 42 20.12 63.41 -62.15
N ASN A 43 19.05 62.60 -62.12
CA ASN A 43 17.75 63.00 -61.57
C ASN A 43 17.71 62.77 -60.03
N GLU A 44 18.03 63.81 -59.26
CA GLU A 44 18.13 63.78 -57.79
C GLU A 44 16.85 63.24 -57.09
N THR A 45 15.68 63.52 -57.65
CA THR A 45 14.39 63.12 -57.05
C THR A 45 14.17 61.60 -57.11
N GLU A 46 14.57 60.95 -58.21
CA GLU A 46 14.44 59.49 -58.36
C GLU A 46 15.46 58.74 -57.51
N SER A 47 16.68 59.29 -57.41
CA SER A 47 17.73 58.76 -56.53
C SER A 47 17.30 58.80 -55.05
N GLY A 48 16.69 59.91 -54.63
CA GLY A 48 16.13 60.05 -53.27
C GLY A 48 15.02 59.04 -52.95
N MET A 49 14.10 58.78 -53.89
CA MET A 49 13.04 57.78 -53.71
C MET A 49 13.59 56.35 -53.58
N LYS A 50 14.62 56.01 -54.37
CA LYS A 50 15.29 54.69 -54.31
C LYS A 50 16.03 54.48 -53.00
N TYR A 51 16.72 55.52 -52.52
CA TYR A 51 17.39 55.49 -51.22
C TYR A 51 16.39 55.30 -50.06
N GLN A 52 15.26 56.02 -50.07
CA GLN A 52 14.19 55.82 -49.07
C GLN A 52 13.62 54.40 -49.11
N LYS A 53 13.46 53.82 -50.30
CA LYS A 53 13.03 52.43 -50.46
C LYS A 53 14.05 51.44 -49.92
N LEU A 54 15.35 51.69 -50.11
CA LEU A 54 16.42 50.88 -49.58
C LEU A 54 16.43 50.90 -48.04
N LEU A 55 16.29 52.08 -47.44
CA LEU A 55 16.16 52.22 -45.98
C LEU A 55 14.96 51.46 -45.43
N SER A 56 13.81 51.56 -46.10
CA SER A 56 12.60 50.82 -45.69
C SER A 56 12.79 49.31 -45.76
N LEU A 57 13.47 48.80 -46.79
CA LEU A 57 13.80 47.38 -46.91
C LEU A 57 14.76 46.93 -45.79
N LEU A 58 15.78 47.73 -45.47
CA LEU A 58 16.71 47.43 -44.38
C LEU A 58 16.01 47.36 -43.03
N CYS A 59 15.21 48.38 -42.68
CA CYS A 59 14.43 48.39 -41.43
C CYS A 59 13.48 47.18 -41.33
N ASN A 60 12.89 46.76 -42.46
CA ASN A 60 12.03 45.57 -42.47
C ASN A 60 12.82 44.30 -42.12
N ILE A 61 13.99 44.13 -42.73
CA ILE A 61 14.85 42.95 -42.48
C ILE A 61 15.33 42.92 -41.03
N GLU A 62 15.78 44.07 -40.51
CA GLU A 62 16.19 44.19 -39.10
C GLU A 62 15.05 43.82 -38.14
N TYR A 63 13.85 44.34 -38.39
CA TYR A 63 12.68 44.03 -37.59
C TYR A 63 12.32 42.54 -37.61
N GLN A 64 12.36 41.90 -38.79
CA GLN A 64 12.07 40.46 -38.90
C GLN A 64 13.14 39.62 -38.21
N ALA A 65 14.42 40.00 -38.31
CA ALA A 65 15.51 39.32 -37.62
C ALA A 65 15.34 39.39 -36.09
N GLU A 66 15.02 40.56 -35.55
CA GLU A 66 14.78 40.75 -34.11
C GLU A 66 13.55 39.94 -33.65
N LYS A 67 12.46 39.98 -34.41
CA LYS A 67 11.26 39.18 -34.13
C LYS A 67 11.58 37.68 -34.09
N THR A 68 12.34 37.16 -35.06
CA THR A 68 12.74 35.75 -35.09
C THR A 68 13.62 35.38 -33.91
N TRP A 69 14.50 36.28 -33.48
CA TRP A 69 15.33 36.09 -32.29
C TRP A 69 14.48 35.98 -31.02
N LEU A 70 13.51 36.88 -30.83
CA LEU A 70 12.58 36.85 -29.69
C LEU A 70 11.71 35.58 -29.68
N VAL A 71 11.20 35.15 -30.85
CA VAL A 71 10.43 33.90 -30.98
C VAL A 71 11.30 32.70 -30.62
N ARG A 72 12.56 32.66 -31.07
CA ARG A 72 13.51 31.60 -30.71
C ARG A 72 13.78 31.56 -29.21
N GLU A 73 13.98 32.71 -28.58
CA GLU A 73 14.20 32.81 -27.14
C GLU A 73 12.98 32.30 -26.36
N MET A 74 11.78 32.75 -26.75
CA MET A 74 10.52 32.29 -26.18
C MET A 74 10.34 30.77 -26.33
N ALA A 75 10.60 30.22 -27.52
CA ALA A 75 10.50 28.79 -27.78
C ALA A 75 11.49 27.98 -26.91
N THR A 76 12.72 28.47 -26.77
CA THR A 76 13.74 27.84 -25.91
C THR A 76 13.30 27.86 -24.44
N ARG A 77 12.75 28.98 -23.97
CA ARG A 77 12.23 29.10 -22.61
C ARG A 77 11.06 28.16 -22.36
N GLU A 78 10.15 28.06 -23.31
CA GLU A 78 8.98 27.19 -23.20
C GLU A 78 9.37 25.71 -23.25
N GLN A 79 10.34 25.33 -24.09
CA GLN A 79 10.91 23.98 -24.11
C GLN A 79 11.47 23.60 -22.74
N ASN A 80 12.31 24.46 -22.15
CA ASN A 80 12.87 24.22 -20.81
C ASN A 80 11.78 24.08 -19.73
N ARG A 81 10.68 24.83 -19.88
CA ARG A 81 9.54 24.72 -18.97
C ARG A 81 8.82 23.38 -19.12
N TYR A 82 8.59 22.92 -20.35
CA TYR A 82 7.99 21.61 -20.59
C TYR A 82 8.86 20.46 -20.10
N GLU A 83 10.18 20.56 -20.24
CA GLU A 83 11.12 19.56 -19.71
C GLU A 83 11.02 19.46 -18.18
N LYS A 84 10.98 20.60 -17.48
CA LYS A 84 10.78 20.64 -16.03
C LYS A 84 9.42 20.07 -15.62
N LEU A 85 8.35 20.47 -16.31
CA LEU A 85 7.01 19.97 -16.04
C LEU A 85 6.93 18.45 -16.25
N HIS A 86 7.60 17.93 -17.28
CA HIS A 86 7.66 16.50 -17.52
C HIS A 86 8.36 15.75 -16.37
N GLN A 87 9.48 16.27 -15.88
CA GLN A 87 10.19 15.70 -14.73
C GLN A 87 9.31 15.72 -13.48
N GLU A 88 8.65 16.84 -13.18
CA GLU A 88 7.76 16.99 -12.03
C GLU A 88 6.59 16.00 -12.07
N ILE A 89 5.95 15.84 -13.24
CA ILE A 89 4.89 14.84 -13.42
C ILE A 89 5.45 13.42 -13.21
N GLY A 90 6.65 13.14 -13.70
CA GLY A 90 7.33 11.86 -13.48
C GLY A 90 7.55 11.56 -12.00
N GLU A 91 8.05 12.52 -11.24
CA GLU A 91 8.25 12.41 -9.78
C GLU A 91 6.92 12.19 -9.04
N GLN A 92 5.88 12.94 -9.37
CA GLN A 92 4.56 12.79 -8.76
C GLN A 92 3.95 11.42 -9.04
N ILE A 93 4.15 10.86 -10.24
CA ILE A 93 3.71 9.50 -10.57
C ILE A 93 4.41 8.47 -9.69
N GLU A 94 5.72 8.59 -9.48
CA GLU A 94 6.45 7.66 -8.61
C GLU A 94 5.99 7.77 -7.16
N VAL A 95 5.77 8.98 -6.64
CA VAL A 95 5.20 9.19 -5.30
C VAL A 95 3.79 8.57 -5.17
N ALA A 96 2.95 8.71 -6.20
CA ALA A 96 1.63 8.10 -6.20
C ALA A 96 1.71 6.56 -6.20
N LYS A 97 2.65 5.97 -6.96
CA LYS A 97 2.88 4.52 -6.97
C LYS A 97 3.33 4.01 -5.60
N THR A 98 4.27 4.69 -4.94
CA THR A 98 4.72 4.29 -3.61
C THR A 98 3.57 4.35 -2.60
N HIS A 99 2.73 5.38 -2.68
CA HIS A 99 1.57 5.51 -1.80
C HIS A 99 0.53 4.40 -2.02
N ILE A 100 0.28 4.01 -3.28
CA ILE A 100 -0.59 2.87 -3.60
C ILE A 100 -0.05 1.57 -2.98
N GLU A 101 1.26 1.34 -3.05
CA GLU A 101 1.88 0.14 -2.47
C GLU A 101 1.76 0.13 -0.94
N GLU A 102 1.99 1.27 -0.29
CA GLU A 102 1.78 1.43 1.15
C GLU A 102 0.33 1.13 1.55
N CYS A 103 -0.64 1.71 0.85
CA CYS A 103 -2.07 1.45 1.10
C CYS A 103 -2.44 -0.03 0.87
N ASN A 104 -1.85 -0.70 -0.12
CA ASN A 104 -2.06 -2.12 -0.35
C ASN A 104 -1.55 -2.97 0.84
N LEU A 105 -0.36 -2.66 1.36
CA LEU A 105 0.19 -3.34 2.52
C LEU A 105 -0.67 -3.14 3.77
N GLU A 106 -1.16 -1.92 4.00
CA GLU A 106 -2.09 -1.63 5.08
C GLU A 106 -3.42 -2.39 4.93
N LEU A 107 -3.96 -2.44 3.72
CA LEU A 107 -5.18 -3.17 3.42
C LEU A 107 -5.03 -4.67 3.70
N ILE A 108 -3.89 -5.27 3.32
CA ILE A 108 -3.60 -6.69 3.60
C ILE A 108 -3.55 -6.92 5.12
N LYS A 109 -2.85 -6.07 5.87
CA LYS A 109 -2.78 -6.14 7.34
C LYS A 109 -4.18 -6.02 7.97
N ALA A 110 -4.98 -5.06 7.52
CA ALA A 110 -6.34 -4.85 8.02
C ALA A 110 -7.26 -6.06 7.73
N LYS A 111 -7.14 -6.66 6.54
CA LYS A 111 -7.86 -7.90 6.18
C LYS A 111 -7.45 -9.06 7.10
N GLN A 112 -6.16 -9.21 7.38
CA GLN A 112 -5.66 -10.24 8.30
C GLN A 112 -6.20 -10.05 9.72
N ILE A 113 -6.17 -8.82 10.24
CA ILE A 113 -6.71 -8.50 11.57
C ILE A 113 -8.21 -8.84 11.64
N ARG A 114 -8.97 -8.47 10.60
CA ARG A 114 -10.40 -8.80 10.52
C ARG A 114 -10.65 -10.31 10.53
N LYS A 115 -9.87 -11.07 9.76
CA LYS A 115 -9.98 -12.54 9.73
C LYS A 115 -9.67 -13.14 11.10
N ASN A 116 -8.57 -12.73 11.72
CA ASN A 116 -8.19 -13.19 13.05
C ASN A 116 -9.30 -12.88 14.07
N LYS A 117 -9.87 -11.66 14.04
CA LYS A 117 -10.97 -11.28 14.92
C LYS A 117 -12.19 -12.20 14.76
N GLN A 118 -12.57 -12.52 13.52
CA GLN A 118 -13.67 -13.45 13.25
C GLN A 118 -13.37 -14.86 13.80
N GLU A 119 -12.15 -15.35 13.63
CA GLU A 119 -11.73 -16.65 14.17
C GLU A 119 -11.77 -16.65 15.71
N TYR A 120 -11.29 -15.59 16.36
CA TYR A 120 -11.38 -15.43 17.81
C TYR A 120 -12.83 -15.36 18.29
N ASP A 121 -13.71 -14.64 17.59
CA ASP A 121 -15.13 -14.55 17.95
C ASP A 121 -15.82 -15.93 17.86
N VAL A 122 -15.46 -16.75 16.87
CA VAL A 122 -15.95 -18.14 16.74
C VAL A 122 -15.43 -19.00 17.89
N TRP A 123 -14.13 -18.95 18.18
CA TRP A 123 -13.55 -19.71 19.29
C TRP A 123 -14.13 -19.29 20.64
N ALA A 124 -14.34 -17.99 20.86
CA ALA A 124 -14.95 -17.48 22.07
C ALA A 124 -16.36 -18.02 22.27
N LYS A 125 -17.18 -18.08 21.20
CA LYS A 125 -18.51 -18.70 21.25
C LYS A 125 -18.43 -20.16 21.67
N ASN A 126 -17.57 -20.95 21.04
CA ASN A 126 -17.40 -22.36 21.38
C ASN A 126 -16.92 -22.54 22.84
N VAL A 127 -16.01 -21.68 23.32
CA VAL A 127 -15.54 -21.73 24.71
C VAL A 127 -16.66 -21.39 25.69
N MET A 128 -17.53 -20.42 25.36
CA MET A 128 -18.69 -20.07 26.20
C MET A 128 -19.77 -21.16 26.27
N GLU A 129 -19.79 -22.13 25.36
CA GLU A 129 -20.68 -23.30 25.46
C GLU A 129 -20.28 -24.24 26.60
N HIS A 130 -19.01 -24.19 27.02
CA HIS A 130 -18.50 -24.98 28.13
C HIS A 130 -18.71 -24.28 29.49
N PRO A 131 -18.91 -25.04 30.58
CA PRO A 131 -19.11 -24.46 31.90
C PRO A 131 -17.88 -23.67 32.37
N ASP A 132 -18.13 -22.70 33.24
CA ASP A 132 -17.08 -21.86 33.76
C ASP A 132 -16.05 -22.68 34.55
N ARG A 133 -14.77 -22.34 34.36
CA ARG A 133 -13.64 -23.10 34.87
C ARG A 133 -13.64 -23.15 36.40
N GLU A 134 -13.98 -22.03 37.05
CA GLU A 134 -14.04 -22.00 38.51
C GLU A 134 -15.13 -22.92 39.05
N GLN A 135 -16.30 -22.93 38.38
CA GLN A 135 -17.41 -23.79 38.77
C GLN A 135 -17.03 -25.26 38.64
N THR A 136 -16.44 -25.67 37.51
CA THR A 136 -16.02 -27.06 37.30
C THR A 136 -14.93 -27.48 38.29
N THR A 137 -14.04 -26.56 38.67
CA THR A 137 -12.99 -26.83 39.67
C THR A 137 -13.57 -27.09 41.05
N ARG A 138 -14.54 -26.28 41.48
CA ARG A 138 -15.24 -26.49 42.77
C ARG A 138 -16.03 -27.80 42.80
N GLU A 139 -16.67 -28.17 41.70
CA GLU A 139 -17.38 -29.45 41.59
C GLU A 139 -16.41 -30.65 41.67
N LEU A 140 -15.26 -30.55 41.02
CA LEU A 140 -14.19 -31.55 41.11
C LEU A 140 -13.66 -31.71 42.54
N GLU A 141 -13.43 -30.61 43.25
CA GLU A 141 -13.00 -30.61 44.65
C GLU A 141 -14.04 -31.31 45.54
N ARG A 142 -15.32 -30.95 45.39
CA ARG A 142 -16.42 -31.55 46.13
C ARG A 142 -16.53 -33.05 45.88
N GLU A 143 -16.48 -33.50 44.62
CA GLU A 143 -16.53 -34.93 44.32
C GLU A 143 -15.27 -35.67 44.79
N ASN A 144 -14.10 -35.02 44.82
CA ASN A 144 -12.90 -35.62 45.40
C ASN A 144 -13.02 -35.81 46.91
N GLU A 145 -13.59 -34.86 47.64
CA GLU A 145 -13.89 -35.02 49.07
C GLU A 145 -14.88 -36.17 49.28
N ARG A 146 -15.96 -36.20 48.49
CA ARG A 146 -16.96 -37.27 48.55
C ARG A 146 -16.35 -38.66 48.29
N ARG A 147 -15.41 -38.76 47.34
CA ARG A 147 -14.66 -40.00 47.08
C ARG A 147 -13.76 -40.38 48.24
N LYS A 148 -13.06 -39.42 48.87
CA LYS A 148 -12.23 -39.68 50.05
C LYS A 148 -13.09 -40.21 51.21
N ASP A 149 -14.25 -39.62 51.45
CA ASP A 149 -15.17 -40.05 52.51
C ASP A 149 -15.72 -41.46 52.24
N MET A 150 -16.10 -41.76 50.99
CA MET A 150 -16.52 -43.11 50.60
C MET A 150 -15.38 -44.13 50.75
N ALA A 151 -14.15 -43.78 50.38
CA ALA A 151 -13.00 -44.66 50.58
C ALA A 151 -12.70 -44.92 52.07
N GLN A 152 -12.80 -43.89 52.91
CA GLN A 152 -12.63 -44.04 54.36
C GLN A 152 -13.72 -44.90 54.98
N THR A 153 -14.97 -44.72 54.57
CA THR A 153 -16.10 -45.53 55.06
C THR A 153 -16.01 -46.97 54.58
N GLN A 154 -15.60 -47.22 53.34
CA GLN A 154 -15.29 -48.56 52.83
C GLN A 154 -14.18 -49.22 53.65
N ALA A 155 -13.04 -48.54 53.86
CA ALA A 155 -11.94 -49.06 54.67
C ALA A 155 -12.38 -49.37 56.12
N ALA A 156 -13.22 -48.51 56.70
CA ALA A 156 -13.78 -48.74 58.04
C ALA A 156 -14.76 -49.93 58.08
N LEU A 157 -15.55 -50.15 57.02
CA LEU A 157 -16.44 -51.30 56.90
C LEU A 157 -15.67 -52.60 56.67
N GLU A 158 -14.63 -52.58 55.84
CA GLU A 158 -13.72 -53.71 55.66
C GLU A 158 -13.07 -54.09 56.98
N LEU A 159 -12.53 -53.13 57.73
CA LEU A 159 -11.96 -53.38 59.06
C LEU A 159 -13.01 -53.99 60.03
N LYS A 160 -14.25 -53.50 59.99
CA LYS A 160 -15.35 -54.08 60.75
C LYS A 160 -15.63 -55.51 60.30
N PHE A 161 -15.68 -55.78 59.00
CA PHE A 161 -15.93 -57.12 58.44
C PHE A 161 -14.82 -58.10 58.83
N TYR A 162 -13.55 -57.76 58.65
CA TYR A 162 -12.41 -58.59 59.06
C TYR A 162 -12.35 -58.81 60.59
N SER A 163 -12.86 -57.89 61.41
CA SER A 163 -12.92 -58.05 62.87
C SER A 163 -14.14 -58.83 63.39
N GLN A 164 -15.19 -59.02 62.59
CA GLN A 164 -16.38 -59.78 62.99
C GLN A 164 -16.12 -61.28 63.24
N PRO A 165 -15.33 -62.02 62.43
CA PRO A 165 -14.95 -63.40 62.71
C PRO A 165 -14.29 -63.55 64.09
N TYR A 166 -13.41 -62.61 64.47
CA TYR A 166 -12.77 -62.58 65.79
C TYR A 166 -13.78 -62.40 66.93
N LYS A 167 -14.80 -61.54 66.76
CA LYS A 167 -15.84 -61.30 67.77
C LYS A 167 -16.82 -62.47 67.90
N ILE A 168 -17.18 -63.12 66.79
CA ILE A 168 -18.03 -64.33 66.77
C ILE A 168 -17.30 -65.49 67.45
N CYS A 169 -16.02 -65.71 67.12
CA CYS A 169 -15.20 -66.76 67.73
C CYS A 169 -15.02 -66.53 69.25
N LYS A 170 -14.83 -65.28 69.69
CA LYS A 170 -14.74 -64.92 71.12
C LYS A 170 -16.06 -65.07 71.87
N LYS A 171 -17.21 -64.76 71.24
CA LYS A 171 -18.55 -65.00 71.81
C LYS A 171 -18.84 -66.50 71.91
N ASN A 172 -18.59 -67.28 70.85
CA ASN A 172 -18.77 -68.74 70.86
C ASN A 172 -17.86 -69.42 71.89
N TRP A 173 -16.61 -68.97 72.05
CA TRP A 173 -15.71 -69.47 73.09
C TRP A 173 -16.24 -69.18 74.50
N LYS A 174 -16.71 -67.95 74.78
CA LYS A 174 -17.31 -67.60 76.08
C LYS A 174 -18.60 -68.37 76.35
N MET A 175 -19.46 -68.57 75.35
CA MET A 175 -20.71 -69.33 75.48
C MET A 175 -20.42 -70.81 75.77
N ASN A 176 -19.44 -71.40 75.09
CA ASN A 176 -18.94 -72.76 75.34
C ASN A 176 -18.27 -72.92 76.72
N LEU A 177 -17.66 -71.86 77.26
CA LEU A 177 -17.11 -71.85 78.61
C LEU A 177 -18.22 -71.79 79.68
N TRP A 178 -19.30 -71.05 79.39
CA TRP A 178 -20.45 -70.89 80.27
C TRP A 178 -21.30 -72.17 80.34
N THR A 179 -21.54 -72.84 79.21
CA THR A 179 -22.21 -74.16 79.17
C THR A 179 -21.40 -75.22 79.90
N LYS A 180 -20.06 -75.24 79.75
CA LYS A 180 -19.17 -76.11 80.53
C LYS A 180 -19.19 -75.83 82.04
N LYS A 181 -19.42 -74.56 82.45
CA LYS A 181 -19.57 -74.19 83.86
C LYS A 181 -20.94 -74.60 84.42
N MET A 182 -22.03 -74.42 83.66
CA MET A 182 -23.39 -74.82 84.10
C MET A 182 -23.55 -76.34 84.24
N VAL A 183 -22.96 -77.14 83.35
CA VAL A 183 -22.99 -78.62 83.45
C VAL A 183 -22.24 -79.11 84.69
N LYS A 184 -21.25 -78.36 85.19
CA LYS A 184 -20.51 -78.68 86.43
C LYS A 184 -21.22 -78.28 87.73
N THR A 185 -22.29 -77.50 87.67
CA THR A 185 -23.05 -77.03 88.84
C THR A 185 -24.38 -77.78 89.04
N LEU A 186 -24.73 -78.71 88.15
CA LEU A 186 -25.95 -79.53 88.18
C LEU A 186 -25.67 -81.03 88.36
N SER A 187 -24.44 -81.41 88.70
CA SER A 187 -23.98 -82.77 89.01
C SER A 187 -23.18 -82.76 90.29
#